data_AF-A0A8J7GW22-F1
#
_entry.id   AF-A0A8J7GW22-F1
#
_cell.length_a   1.000
_cell.length_b   1.000
_cell.length_c   1.000
_cell.angle_alpha   90.00
_cell.angle_beta   90.00
_cell.angle_gamma   90.00
#
_symmetry.space_group_name_H-M   'P 1'
#
loop_
_entity.id
_entity.type
_entity.pdbx_description
1 polymer ?
#
loop_
_entity_poly.entity_id
_entity_poly.type
_entity_poly.pdbx_seq_one_letter_code
_entity_poly.pdbx_strand_id
1 'polypeptide(L)'
;MLEFGNATAPQLTLLPGGAEPAPPPASGAGSGGDERLLWRQVATGESTRALAPPAPDADLLARSRAAATEAVAVEERLARHIESVTDQLDSAFSWLQPARRHALARQLRVDRGHHAILRARAGKAVAARDVLEDQLSRHRTYLDDHRPALETAKAASAELDRRIDELIGWYAAQPTQPPWFKYGLGFPPEASSYPVWLRRARAAVGYRLRFRVEHPLEPLGAEPAERSRQYQHWVRARNA
;
A
#
# COMPACT_ATOMS: atom_id res chain seq x y z
N MET A 1 -27.34 -0.04 -68.72
CA MET A 1 -26.76 -1.40 -68.85
C MET A 1 -25.25 -1.22 -68.71
N LEU A 2 -24.70 -1.49 -67.52
CA LEU A 2 -23.27 -1.39 -67.26
C LEU A 2 -22.83 -2.68 -66.57
N GLU A 3 -21.77 -3.26 -67.12
CA GLU A 3 -21.29 -4.62 -66.91
C GLU A 3 -20.57 -4.80 -65.57
N PHE A 4 -20.70 -6.01 -65.02
CA PHE A 4 -20.00 -6.48 -63.83
C PHE A 4 -18.51 -6.70 -64.14
N GLY A 5 -17.65 -5.82 -63.60
CA GLY A 5 -16.21 -6.04 -63.54
C GLY A 5 -15.85 -6.99 -62.40
N ASN A 6 -15.41 -8.20 -62.76
CA ASN A 6 -14.76 -9.17 -61.87
C ASN A 6 -13.47 -8.57 -61.30
N ALA A 7 -13.46 -8.21 -60.02
CA ALA A 7 -12.25 -7.84 -59.30
C ALA A 7 -11.67 -9.07 -58.58
N THR A 8 -10.57 -9.57 -59.14
CA THR A 8 -9.72 -10.64 -58.63
C THR A 8 -9.21 -10.31 -57.23
N ALA A 9 -9.45 -11.20 -56.27
CA ALA A 9 -8.92 -11.08 -54.91
C ALA A 9 -7.37 -11.09 -54.92
N PRO A 10 -6.69 -10.22 -54.16
CA PRO A 10 -5.24 -10.27 -54.06
C PRO A 10 -4.83 -11.54 -53.33
N GLN A 11 -4.03 -12.37 -54.01
CA GLN A 11 -3.40 -13.54 -53.43
C GLN A 11 -2.47 -13.12 -52.29
N LEU A 12 -2.79 -13.56 -51.07
CA LEU A 12 -1.89 -13.51 -49.93
C LEU A 12 -0.64 -14.33 -50.25
N THR A 13 0.45 -13.65 -50.55
CA THR A 13 1.77 -14.24 -50.72
C THR A 13 2.21 -14.82 -49.37
N LEU A 14 2.12 -16.15 -49.24
CA LEU A 14 2.76 -16.92 -48.18
C LEU A 14 4.28 -16.74 -48.31
N LEU A 15 4.87 -15.93 -47.43
CA LEU A 15 6.31 -15.84 -47.26
C LEU A 15 6.84 -17.19 -46.72
N PRO A 16 7.85 -17.81 -47.36
CA PRO A 16 8.43 -19.06 -46.91
C PRO A 16 9.52 -18.78 -45.85
N GLY A 17 9.58 -19.62 -44.82
CA GLY A 17 10.81 -19.87 -44.05
C GLY A 17 11.22 -18.77 -43.07
N GLY A 18 10.36 -18.43 -42.11
CA GLY A 18 10.85 -17.91 -40.83
C GLY A 18 11.38 -19.07 -40.01
N ALA A 19 12.71 -19.17 -39.86
CA ALA A 19 13.32 -20.08 -38.90
C ALA A 19 12.62 -19.91 -37.56
N GLU A 20 12.14 -21.01 -36.99
CA GLU A 20 11.49 -21.02 -35.69
C GLU A 20 12.47 -20.37 -34.71
N PRO A 21 12.09 -19.27 -34.03
CA PRO A 21 12.97 -18.63 -33.07
C PRO A 21 13.39 -19.69 -32.06
N ALA A 22 14.70 -19.81 -31.84
CA ALA A 22 15.24 -20.73 -30.84
C ALA A 22 14.40 -20.57 -29.56
N PRO A 23 13.90 -21.68 -28.98
CA PRO A 23 13.07 -21.58 -27.79
C PRO A 23 13.85 -20.78 -26.74
N PRO A 24 13.17 -19.93 -25.95
CA PRO A 24 13.82 -19.27 -24.82
C PRO A 24 14.64 -20.29 -24.04
N PRO A 25 15.82 -19.90 -23.52
CA PRO A 25 16.68 -20.80 -22.76
C PRO A 25 15.77 -21.54 -21.82
N ALA A 26 15.74 -22.87 -21.95
CA ALA A 26 14.69 -23.69 -21.40
C ALA A 26 14.41 -23.18 -19.99
N SER A 27 13.26 -22.52 -19.83
CA SER A 27 12.58 -22.45 -18.55
C SER A 27 12.47 -23.92 -18.20
N GLY A 28 13.44 -24.44 -17.44
CA GLY A 28 13.76 -25.86 -17.39
C GLY A 28 12.48 -26.66 -17.18
N ALA A 29 12.39 -27.91 -17.61
CA ALA A 29 11.15 -28.67 -17.52
C ALA A 29 10.55 -28.87 -16.09
N GLY A 30 11.12 -28.24 -15.03
CA GLY A 30 10.51 -27.97 -13.72
C GLY A 30 10.09 -26.50 -13.42
N SER A 31 10.48 -25.53 -14.25
CA SER A 31 10.31 -24.07 -14.12
C SER A 31 8.85 -23.60 -14.09
N GLY A 32 7.94 -24.26 -14.83
CA GLY A 32 6.54 -23.88 -14.83
C GLY A 32 5.83 -24.15 -13.50
N GLY A 33 6.33 -25.11 -12.71
CA GLY A 33 5.84 -25.41 -11.36
C GLY A 33 6.40 -24.42 -10.34
N ASP A 34 7.70 -24.15 -10.41
CA ASP A 34 8.38 -23.20 -9.53
C ASP A 34 7.87 -21.77 -9.73
N GLU A 35 7.65 -21.33 -10.97
CA GLU A 35 7.11 -20.00 -11.26
C GLU A 35 5.67 -19.84 -10.75
N ARG A 36 4.82 -20.86 -10.92
CA ARG A 36 3.47 -20.86 -10.33
C ARG A 36 3.51 -20.76 -8.81
N LEU A 37 4.48 -21.42 -8.18
CA LEU A 37 4.68 -21.36 -6.75
C LEU A 37 5.11 -19.95 -6.31
N LEU A 38 6.00 -19.28 -7.04
CA LEU A 38 6.38 -17.89 -6.79
C LEU A 38 5.17 -16.94 -6.90
N TRP A 39 4.40 -17.02 -7.98
CA TRP A 39 3.18 -16.21 -8.14
C TRP A 39 2.16 -16.47 -7.05
N ARG A 40 2.03 -17.73 -6.59
CA ARG A 40 1.17 -18.09 -5.46
C ARG A 40 1.65 -17.47 -4.16
N GLN A 41 2.95 -17.48 -3.89
CA GLN A 41 3.54 -16.86 -2.70
C GLN A 41 3.32 -15.34 -2.69
N VAL A 42 3.50 -14.67 -3.83
CA VAL A 42 3.17 -13.24 -3.98
C VAL A 42 1.69 -12.99 -3.71
N ALA A 43 0.79 -13.77 -4.32
CA ALA A 43 -0.65 -13.63 -4.11
C ALA A 43 -1.06 -13.88 -2.65
N THR A 44 -0.43 -14.84 -1.97
CA THR A 44 -0.62 -15.05 -0.53
C THR A 44 -0.20 -13.82 0.26
N GLY A 45 0.97 -13.24 -0.01
CA GLY A 45 1.42 -12.02 0.66
C GLY A 45 0.52 -10.80 0.40
N GLU A 46 0.04 -10.63 -0.84
CA GLU A 46 -0.95 -9.61 -1.20
C GLU A 46 -2.26 -9.80 -0.43
N SER A 47 -2.77 -11.03 -0.37
CA SER A 47 -3.99 -11.38 0.36
C SER A 47 -3.83 -11.16 1.87
N THR A 48 -2.71 -11.56 2.45
CA THR A 48 -2.39 -11.31 3.87
C THR A 48 -2.40 -9.81 4.16
N ARG A 49 -1.76 -8.99 3.32
CA ARG A 49 -1.80 -7.52 3.50
C ARG A 49 -3.20 -6.95 3.35
N ALA A 50 -4.00 -7.44 2.39
CA ALA A 50 -5.36 -6.97 2.17
C ALA A 50 -6.32 -7.33 3.32
N LEU A 51 -6.06 -8.44 4.01
CA LEU A 51 -6.84 -8.89 5.17
C LEU A 51 -6.35 -8.29 6.50
N ALA A 52 -5.23 -7.56 6.50
CA ALA A 52 -4.72 -6.93 7.71
C ALA A 52 -5.75 -5.95 8.28
N PRO A 53 -5.92 -5.89 9.62
CA PRO A 53 -6.70 -4.84 10.26
C PRO A 53 -6.21 -3.47 9.77
N PRO A 54 -7.09 -2.48 9.54
CA PRO A 54 -6.66 -1.18 9.03
C PRO A 54 -5.73 -0.52 10.04
N ALA A 55 -4.60 0.00 9.57
CA ALA A 55 -3.73 0.84 10.39
C ALA A 55 -4.45 2.15 10.74
N PRO A 56 -4.33 2.66 11.97
CA PRO A 56 -4.83 3.98 12.29
C PRO A 56 -4.01 5.04 11.55
N ASP A 57 -4.67 6.14 11.18
CA ASP A 57 -4.00 7.32 10.63
C ASP A 57 -2.99 7.86 11.64
N ALA A 58 -1.73 7.97 11.20
CA ALA A 58 -0.61 8.40 12.03
C ALA A 58 -0.82 9.81 12.59
N ASP A 59 -1.40 10.71 11.81
CA ASP A 59 -1.65 12.10 12.24
C ASP A 59 -2.76 12.15 13.28
N LEU A 60 -3.82 11.36 13.10
CA LEU A 60 -4.89 11.23 14.09
C LEU A 60 -4.37 10.64 15.41
N LEU A 61 -3.56 9.59 15.35
CA LEU A 61 -2.96 8.99 16.54
C LEU A 61 -2.05 9.99 17.27
N ALA A 62 -1.19 10.73 16.55
CA ALA A 62 -0.33 11.75 17.13
C ALA A 62 -1.13 12.87 17.82
N ARG A 63 -2.17 13.39 17.14
CA ARG A 63 -3.08 14.38 17.72
C ARG A 63 -3.80 13.85 18.96
N SER A 64 -4.27 12.60 18.93
CA SER A 64 -4.97 11.98 20.06
C SER A 64 -4.06 11.79 21.28
N ARG A 65 -2.79 11.41 21.07
CA ARG A 65 -1.78 11.32 22.13
C ARG A 65 -1.54 12.68 22.77
N ALA A 66 -1.29 13.71 21.96
CA ALA A 66 -1.06 15.06 22.45
C ALA A 66 -2.26 15.61 23.23
N ALA A 67 -3.48 15.43 22.70
CA ALA A 67 -4.71 15.84 23.36
C ALA A 67 -4.94 15.13 24.70
N ALA A 68 -4.65 13.83 24.78
CA ALA A 68 -4.75 13.08 26.04
C ALA A 68 -3.74 13.60 27.08
N THR A 69 -2.47 13.81 26.69
CA THR A 69 -1.44 14.36 27.58
C THR A 69 -1.80 15.76 28.07
N GLU A 70 -2.27 16.63 27.19
CA GLU A 70 -2.69 17.99 27.56
C GLU A 70 -3.88 17.97 28.51
N ALA A 71 -4.91 17.15 28.23
CA ALA A 71 -6.11 17.08 29.06
C ALA A 71 -5.80 16.57 30.48
N VAL A 72 -4.93 15.56 30.61
CA VAL A 72 -4.45 15.06 31.90
C VAL A 72 -3.65 16.16 32.63
N ALA A 73 -2.72 16.83 31.95
CA ALA A 73 -1.93 17.89 32.57
C ALA A 73 -2.77 19.10 33.02
N VAL A 74 -3.86 19.42 32.31
CA VAL A 74 -4.81 20.46 32.73
C VAL A 74 -5.61 20.03 33.96
N GLU A 75 -6.07 18.78 33.99
CA GLU A 75 -6.80 18.24 35.14
C GLU A 75 -5.93 18.18 36.40
N GLU A 76 -4.72 17.65 36.30
CA GLU A 76 -3.76 17.56 37.40
C GLU A 76 -3.36 18.93 37.96
N ARG A 77 -3.27 19.95 37.11
CA ARG A 77 -2.99 21.33 37.56
C ARG A 77 -4.13 21.88 38.42
N LEU A 78 -5.39 21.64 38.01
CA LEU A 78 -6.53 22.07 38.80
C LEU A 78 -6.69 21.24 40.08
N ALA A 79 -6.42 19.93 40.03
CA ALA A 79 -6.41 19.06 41.19
C ALA A 79 -5.45 19.58 42.28
N ARG A 80 -4.20 19.88 41.89
CA ARG A 80 -3.19 20.47 42.78
C ARG A 80 -3.59 21.84 43.32
N HIS A 81 -4.25 22.67 42.51
CA HIS A 81 -4.76 23.97 42.97
C HIS A 81 -5.88 23.80 44.01
N ILE A 82 -6.80 22.87 43.80
CA ILE A 82 -7.88 22.53 44.74
C ILE A 82 -7.30 22.05 46.07
N GLU A 83 -6.28 21.19 46.04
CA GLU A 83 -5.56 20.71 47.23
C GLU A 83 -4.91 21.89 47.98
N SER A 84 -4.16 22.74 47.28
CA SER A 84 -3.54 23.92 47.89
C SER A 84 -4.54 24.89 48.52
N VAL A 85 -5.70 25.13 47.88
CA VAL A 85 -6.76 25.97 48.46
C VAL A 85 -7.42 25.31 49.66
N THR A 86 -7.54 23.98 49.65
CA THR A 86 -8.06 23.21 50.79
C THR A 86 -7.10 23.34 51.98
N ASP A 87 -5.80 23.15 51.78
CA ASP A 87 -4.78 23.34 52.83
C ASP A 87 -4.78 24.76 53.41
N GLN A 88 -4.95 25.78 52.55
CA GLN A 88 -5.07 27.17 52.99
C GLN A 88 -6.30 27.40 53.88
N LEU A 89 -7.42 26.72 53.60
CA LEU A 89 -8.63 26.78 54.41
C LEU A 89 -8.49 26.00 55.72
N ASP A 90 -7.69 24.95 55.76
CA ASP A 90 -7.46 24.16 56.97
C ASP A 90 -6.45 24.83 57.93
N SER A 91 -5.64 25.76 57.43
CA SER A 91 -4.73 26.56 58.25
C SER A 91 -5.46 27.40 59.31
N ALA A 92 -4.93 27.40 60.55
CA ALA A 92 -5.43 28.21 61.66
C ALA A 92 -5.48 29.72 61.34
N PHE A 93 -4.54 30.22 60.53
CA PHE A 93 -4.47 31.64 60.17
C PHE A 93 -5.66 32.10 59.30
N SER A 94 -6.30 31.18 58.59
CA SER A 94 -7.47 31.50 57.75
C SER A 94 -8.67 31.99 58.56
N TRP A 95 -8.79 31.57 59.83
CA TRP A 95 -9.86 32.00 60.74
C TRP A 95 -9.75 33.48 61.12
N LEU A 96 -8.53 34.03 61.09
CA LEU A 96 -8.28 35.45 61.35
C LEU A 96 -8.66 36.34 60.17
N GLN A 97 -9.01 35.76 59.02
CA GLN A 97 -9.39 36.50 57.80
C GLN A 97 -10.73 35.99 57.22
N PRO A 98 -11.88 36.26 57.89
CA PRO A 98 -13.18 35.70 57.50
C PRO A 98 -13.59 35.99 56.07
N ALA A 99 -13.36 37.22 55.59
CA ALA A 99 -13.67 37.62 54.21
C ALA A 99 -12.88 36.80 53.18
N ARG A 100 -11.58 36.57 53.43
CA ARG A 100 -10.71 35.74 52.58
C ARG A 100 -11.13 34.27 52.63
N ARG A 101 -11.41 33.74 53.82
CA ARG A 101 -11.88 32.36 54.00
C ARG A 101 -13.17 32.11 53.20
N HIS A 102 -14.13 33.02 53.26
CA HIS A 102 -15.36 32.92 52.48
C HIS A 102 -15.12 33.03 50.97
N ALA A 103 -14.17 33.86 50.53
CA ALA A 103 -13.79 33.94 49.11
C ALA A 103 -13.16 32.61 48.63
N LEU A 104 -12.21 32.05 49.37
CA LEU A 104 -11.59 30.75 49.07
C LEU A 104 -12.59 29.60 49.05
N ALA A 105 -13.54 29.56 50.01
CA ALA A 105 -14.59 28.54 50.03
C ALA A 105 -15.51 28.60 48.80
N ARG A 106 -15.85 29.82 48.33
CA ARG A 106 -16.62 30.01 47.08
C ARG A 106 -15.82 29.55 45.87
N GLN A 107 -14.55 29.93 45.79
CA GLN A 107 -13.66 29.50 44.71
C GLN A 107 -13.52 27.97 44.67
N LEU A 108 -13.26 27.34 45.81
CA LEU A 108 -13.12 25.89 45.92
C LEU A 108 -14.36 25.14 45.42
N ARG A 109 -15.56 25.67 45.69
CA ARG A 109 -16.81 25.08 45.17
C ARG A 109 -16.89 25.15 43.65
N VAL A 110 -16.49 26.27 43.05
CA VAL A 110 -16.44 26.45 41.59
C VAL A 110 -15.38 25.54 40.98
N ASP A 111 -14.17 25.52 41.55
CA ASP A 111 -13.05 24.74 41.07
C ASP A 111 -13.35 23.23 41.12
N ARG A 112 -14.00 22.73 42.17
CA ARG A 112 -14.46 21.33 42.24
C ARG A 112 -15.46 20.98 41.14
N GLY A 113 -16.34 21.91 40.77
CA GLY A 113 -17.25 21.75 39.63
C GLY A 113 -16.49 21.65 38.30
N HIS A 114 -15.53 22.56 38.07
CA HIS A 114 -14.68 22.54 36.89
C HIS A 114 -13.80 21.28 36.81
N HIS A 115 -13.28 20.82 37.95
CA HIS A 115 -12.46 19.62 38.02
C HIS A 115 -13.21 18.37 37.57
N ALA A 116 -14.48 18.21 37.97
CA ALA A 116 -15.31 17.10 37.49
C ALA A 116 -15.47 17.12 35.95
N ILE A 117 -15.67 18.31 35.36
CA ILE A 117 -15.79 18.49 33.90
C ILE A 117 -14.46 18.15 33.21
N LEU A 118 -13.34 18.65 33.73
CA LEU A 118 -12.01 18.40 33.18
C LEU A 118 -11.61 16.93 33.28
N ARG A 119 -11.92 16.27 34.39
CA ARG A 119 -11.70 14.83 34.57
C ARG A 119 -12.50 14.00 33.56
N ALA A 120 -13.76 14.35 33.32
CA ALA A 120 -14.56 13.70 32.29
C ALA A 120 -13.97 13.92 30.88
N ARG A 121 -13.45 15.12 30.60
CA ARG A 121 -12.79 15.42 29.31
C ARG A 121 -11.47 14.67 29.15
N ALA A 122 -10.65 14.59 30.19
CA ALA A 122 -9.41 13.81 30.20
C ALA A 122 -9.70 12.32 29.99
N GLY A 123 -10.71 11.77 30.67
CA GLY A 123 -11.14 10.38 30.47
C GLY A 123 -11.56 10.09 29.03
N LYS A 124 -12.31 11.00 28.39
CA LYS A 124 -12.68 10.88 26.97
C LYS A 124 -11.45 10.93 26.04
N ALA A 125 -10.51 11.83 26.29
CA ALA A 125 -9.31 11.96 25.46
C ALA A 125 -8.40 10.72 25.60
N VAL A 126 -8.25 10.18 26.81
CA VAL A 126 -7.51 8.94 27.06
C VAL A 126 -8.19 7.76 26.37
N ALA A 127 -9.50 7.59 26.50
CA ALA A 127 -10.22 6.51 25.83
C ALA A 127 -10.10 6.58 24.30
N ALA A 128 -10.17 7.79 23.72
CA ALA A 128 -9.98 7.97 22.27
C ALA A 128 -8.56 7.58 21.82
N ARG A 129 -7.54 7.94 22.59
CA ARG A 129 -6.15 7.51 22.35
C ARG A 129 -6.05 5.98 22.42
N ASP A 130 -6.58 5.37 23.47
CA ASP A 130 -6.43 3.94 23.72
C ASP A 130 -7.07 3.09 22.61
N VAL A 131 -8.21 3.52 22.06
CA VAL A 131 -8.83 2.86 20.89
C VAL A 131 -7.88 2.85 19.67
N LEU A 132 -7.20 3.95 19.39
CA LEU A 132 -6.27 4.05 18.27
C LEU A 132 -4.98 3.25 18.52
N GLU A 133 -4.49 3.22 19.77
CA GLU A 133 -3.35 2.39 20.16
C GLU A 133 -3.67 0.90 20.04
N ASP A 134 -4.85 0.48 20.48
CA ASP A 134 -5.33 -0.89 20.33
C ASP A 134 -5.42 -1.29 18.86
N GLN A 135 -5.92 -0.39 18.01
CA GLN A 135 -5.99 -0.62 16.57
C GLN A 135 -4.58 -0.79 15.97
N LEU A 136 -3.63 0.09 16.34
CA LEU A 136 -2.23 -0.02 15.92
C LEU A 136 -1.58 -1.33 16.40
N SER A 137 -1.84 -1.70 17.66
CA SER A 137 -1.34 -2.92 18.28
C SER A 137 -1.84 -4.15 17.52
N ARG A 138 -3.16 -4.25 17.28
CA ARG A 138 -3.75 -5.35 16.49
C ARG A 138 -3.19 -5.43 15.08
N HIS A 139 -3.00 -4.29 14.42
CA HIS A 139 -2.39 -4.23 13.09
C HIS A 139 -0.95 -4.78 13.12
N ARG A 140 -0.13 -4.35 14.08
CA ARG A 140 1.26 -4.81 14.24
C ARG A 140 1.33 -6.30 14.56
N THR A 141 0.58 -6.76 15.56
CA THR A 141 0.49 -8.18 15.91
C THR A 141 0.11 -9.02 14.71
N TYR A 142 -0.90 -8.61 13.93
CA TYR A 142 -1.28 -9.33 12.72
C TYR A 142 -0.13 -9.43 11.71
N LEU A 143 0.58 -8.33 11.45
CA LEU A 143 1.71 -8.32 10.51
C LEU A 143 2.89 -9.14 11.01
N ASP A 144 3.15 -9.12 12.32
CA ASP A 144 4.22 -9.91 12.95
C ASP A 144 3.90 -11.41 12.89
N ASP A 145 2.66 -11.81 13.19
CA ASP A 145 2.20 -13.20 13.09
C ASP A 145 2.33 -13.74 11.66
N HIS A 146 2.13 -12.89 10.65
CA HIS A 146 2.24 -13.26 9.24
C HIS A 146 3.59 -12.88 8.61
N ARG A 147 4.57 -12.44 9.41
CA ARG A 147 5.89 -12.03 8.91
C ARG A 147 6.56 -13.09 8.02
N PRO A 148 6.54 -14.40 8.34
CA PRO A 148 7.10 -15.42 7.46
C PRO A 148 6.45 -15.45 6.07
N ALA A 149 5.12 -15.31 6.00
CA ALA A 149 4.39 -15.27 4.72
C ALA A 149 4.72 -14.00 3.92
N LEU A 150 4.92 -12.87 4.59
CA LEU A 150 5.29 -11.61 3.95
C LEU A 150 6.74 -11.62 3.43
N GLU A 151 7.68 -12.18 4.19
CA GLU A 151 9.07 -12.32 3.75
C GLU A 151 9.21 -13.32 2.59
N THR A 152 8.50 -14.45 2.64
CA THR A 152 8.46 -15.39 1.51
C THR A 152 7.85 -14.77 0.26
N ALA A 153 6.77 -14.00 0.40
CA ALA A 153 6.19 -13.24 -0.72
C ALA A 153 7.16 -12.18 -1.28
N LYS A 154 7.92 -11.49 -0.42
CA LYS A 154 8.94 -10.51 -0.81
C LYS A 154 10.08 -11.17 -1.57
N ALA A 155 10.60 -12.28 -1.07
CA ALA A 155 11.64 -13.07 -1.75
C ALA A 155 11.14 -13.60 -3.10
N ALA A 156 9.89 -14.09 -3.15
CA ALA A 156 9.27 -14.56 -4.38
C ALA A 156 9.10 -13.44 -5.42
N SER A 157 8.70 -12.24 -4.99
CA SER A 157 8.61 -11.06 -5.86
C SER A 157 9.97 -10.68 -6.43
N ALA A 158 11.02 -10.64 -5.60
CA ALA A 158 12.37 -10.30 -6.05
C ALA A 158 12.93 -11.33 -7.05
N GLU A 159 12.64 -12.62 -6.83
CA GLU A 159 13.03 -13.68 -7.76
C GLU A 159 12.25 -13.60 -9.08
N LEU A 160 10.96 -13.28 -9.05
CA LEU A 160 10.17 -13.01 -10.25
C LEU A 160 10.71 -11.82 -11.03
N ASP A 161 11.02 -10.71 -10.36
CA ASP A 161 11.60 -9.52 -10.98
C ASP A 161 12.95 -9.84 -11.64
N ARG A 162 13.81 -10.62 -10.98
CA ARG A 162 15.09 -11.07 -11.55
C ARG A 162 14.87 -11.90 -12.82
N ARG A 163 13.97 -12.88 -12.79
CA ARG A 163 13.64 -13.72 -13.95
C ARG A 163 13.06 -12.92 -15.10
N ILE A 164 12.21 -11.94 -14.78
CA ILE A 164 11.63 -11.00 -15.75
C ILE A 164 12.75 -10.17 -16.41
N ASP A 165 13.68 -9.63 -15.62
CA ASP A 165 14.81 -8.85 -16.14
C ASP A 165 15.74 -9.69 -17.02
N GLU A 166 16.04 -10.93 -16.62
CA GLU A 166 16.84 -11.87 -17.42
C GLU A 166 16.16 -12.17 -18.75
N LEU A 167 14.85 -12.39 -18.74
CA LEU A 167 14.07 -12.64 -19.94
C LEU A 167 13.99 -11.39 -20.85
N ILE A 168 13.84 -10.19 -20.27
CA ILE A 168 13.93 -8.92 -21.02
C ILE A 168 15.31 -8.79 -21.66
N GLY A 169 16.38 -9.03 -20.90
CA GLY A 169 17.75 -8.95 -21.39
C GLY A 169 18.02 -9.96 -22.51
N TRP A 170 17.52 -11.19 -22.37
CA TRP A 170 17.64 -12.21 -23.40
C TRP A 170 16.92 -11.81 -24.69
N TYR A 171 15.65 -11.38 -24.61
CA TYR A 171 14.91 -10.90 -25.79
C TYR A 171 15.56 -9.68 -26.43
N ALA A 172 16.05 -8.73 -25.62
CA ALA A 172 16.75 -7.54 -26.14
C ALA A 172 18.01 -7.90 -26.94
N ALA A 173 18.75 -8.93 -26.51
CA ALA A 173 19.99 -9.38 -27.16
C ALA A 173 19.76 -10.22 -28.43
N GLN A 174 18.53 -10.62 -28.74
CA GLN A 174 18.26 -11.42 -29.94
C GLN A 174 18.40 -10.61 -31.24
N PRO A 175 18.98 -11.19 -32.30
CA PRO A 175 19.06 -10.53 -33.61
C PRO A 175 17.68 -10.38 -34.27
N THR A 176 16.73 -11.27 -33.96
CA THR A 176 15.33 -11.21 -34.40
C THR A 176 14.41 -11.31 -33.20
N GLN A 177 13.95 -10.15 -32.72
CA GLN A 177 13.06 -10.06 -31.56
C GLN A 177 11.62 -10.44 -31.95
N PRO A 178 10.85 -11.09 -31.05
CA PRO A 178 9.47 -11.40 -31.32
C PRO A 178 8.62 -10.12 -31.44
N PRO A 179 7.56 -10.12 -32.28
CA PRO A 179 6.74 -8.94 -32.55
C PRO A 179 6.19 -8.27 -31.29
N TRP A 180 5.71 -9.04 -30.31
CA TRP A 180 5.20 -8.50 -29.05
C TRP A 180 6.27 -7.76 -28.22
N PHE A 181 7.54 -8.14 -28.32
CA PHE A 181 8.64 -7.46 -27.64
C PHE A 181 9.04 -6.20 -28.41
N LYS A 182 9.31 -6.36 -29.71
CA LYS A 182 9.74 -5.27 -30.60
C LYS A 182 8.71 -4.13 -30.71
N TYR A 183 7.44 -4.48 -30.92
CA TYR A 183 6.36 -3.49 -31.15
C TYR A 183 5.57 -3.18 -29.87
N GLY A 184 5.56 -4.09 -28.88
CA GLY A 184 4.83 -3.88 -27.62
C GLY A 184 5.62 -3.12 -26.55
N LEU A 185 6.95 -3.23 -26.53
CA LEU A 185 7.81 -2.50 -25.59
C LEU A 185 8.55 -1.32 -26.24
N GLY A 186 8.67 -1.33 -27.56
CA GLY A 186 9.52 -0.40 -28.30
C GLY A 186 11.01 -0.70 -28.08
N PHE A 187 11.87 0.03 -28.80
CA PHE A 187 13.32 -0.08 -28.62
C PHE A 187 13.76 0.48 -27.26
N PRO A 188 14.80 -0.10 -26.62
CA PRO A 188 15.37 0.48 -25.41
C PRO A 188 15.80 1.93 -25.72
N PRO A 189 15.20 2.92 -25.03
CA PRO A 189 15.40 4.32 -25.36
C PRO A 189 16.74 4.83 -24.82
N GLU A 190 17.07 6.09 -25.12
CA GLU A 190 18.23 6.80 -24.57
C GLU A 190 18.34 6.63 -23.04
N ALA A 191 19.57 6.75 -22.50
CA ALA A 191 19.88 6.45 -21.11
C ALA A 191 18.96 7.16 -20.08
N SER A 192 18.45 8.35 -20.40
CA SER A 192 17.51 9.13 -19.57
C SER A 192 16.13 8.48 -19.43
N SER A 193 15.70 7.71 -20.43
CA SER A 193 14.37 7.08 -20.51
C SER A 193 14.37 5.60 -20.16
N TYR A 194 15.56 5.00 -20.01
CA TYR A 194 15.75 3.59 -19.69
C TYR A 194 15.01 3.13 -18.42
N PRO A 195 15.01 3.88 -17.29
CA PRO A 195 14.26 3.46 -16.10
C PRO A 195 12.75 3.38 -16.32
N VAL A 196 12.19 4.29 -17.12
CA VAL A 196 10.76 4.31 -17.46
C VAL A 196 10.42 3.14 -18.38
N TRP A 197 11.26 2.88 -19.38
CA TRP A 197 11.10 1.75 -20.29
C TRP A 197 11.21 0.41 -19.55
N LEU A 198 12.21 0.24 -18.67
CA LEU A 198 12.39 -0.98 -17.90
C LEU A 198 11.19 -1.28 -16.99
N ARG A 199 10.59 -0.26 -16.36
CA ARG A 199 9.34 -0.44 -15.60
C ARG A 199 8.21 -0.96 -16.47
N ARG A 200 8.02 -0.38 -17.67
CA ARG A 200 7.00 -0.84 -18.62
C ARG A 200 7.28 -2.26 -19.11
N ALA A 201 8.54 -2.57 -19.39
CA ALA A 201 9.00 -3.89 -19.80
C ALA A 201 8.71 -4.95 -18.73
N ARG A 202 9.04 -4.66 -17.46
CA ARG A 202 8.74 -5.53 -16.33
C ARG A 202 7.24 -5.77 -16.18
N ALA A 203 6.43 -4.72 -16.23
CA ALA A 203 4.97 -4.83 -16.12
C ALA A 203 4.36 -5.69 -17.24
N ALA A 204 4.80 -5.46 -18.48
CA ALA A 204 4.34 -6.21 -19.65
C ALA A 204 4.73 -7.69 -19.57
N VAL A 205 6.01 -7.97 -19.34
CA VAL A 205 6.52 -9.35 -19.26
C VAL A 205 5.90 -10.07 -18.06
N GLY A 206 5.84 -9.43 -16.89
CA GLY A 206 5.20 -9.98 -15.70
C GLY A 206 3.73 -10.32 -15.90
N TYR A 207 2.98 -9.47 -16.64
CA TYR A 207 1.60 -9.77 -17.01
C TYR A 207 1.51 -11.00 -17.93
N ARG A 208 2.34 -11.09 -18.98
CA ARG A 208 2.31 -12.26 -19.88
C ARG A 208 2.63 -13.55 -19.15
N LEU A 209 3.62 -13.53 -18.27
CA LEU A 209 4.01 -14.67 -17.45
C LEU A 209 2.90 -15.08 -16.48
N ARG A 210 2.33 -14.12 -15.74
CA ARG A 210 1.26 -14.36 -14.77
C ARG A 210 0.00 -14.93 -15.41
N PHE A 211 -0.37 -14.47 -16.60
CA PHE A 211 -1.61 -14.85 -17.27
C PHE A 211 -1.43 -15.80 -18.45
N ARG A 212 -0.20 -16.27 -18.71
CA ARG A 212 0.15 -17.16 -19.82
C ARG A 212 -0.34 -16.66 -21.18
N VAL A 213 -0.06 -15.39 -21.44
CA VAL A 213 -0.41 -14.77 -22.71
C VAL A 213 0.61 -15.23 -23.74
N GLU A 214 0.26 -16.25 -24.50
CA GLU A 214 1.10 -16.84 -25.56
C GLU A 214 0.91 -16.14 -26.92
N HIS A 215 -0.07 -15.24 -27.03
CA HIS A 215 -0.44 -14.62 -28.31
C HIS A 215 0.70 -13.75 -28.87
N PRO A 216 1.23 -14.06 -30.08
CA PRO A 216 2.49 -13.51 -30.59
C PRO A 216 2.42 -12.02 -30.98
N LEU A 217 1.21 -11.51 -31.22
CA LEU A 217 0.94 -10.14 -31.67
C LEU A 217 0.27 -9.27 -30.62
N GLU A 218 -0.03 -9.78 -29.43
CA GLU A 218 -0.70 -8.97 -28.40
C GLU A 218 0.31 -7.99 -27.79
N PRO A 219 0.29 -6.70 -28.17
CA PRO A 219 1.26 -5.71 -27.70
C PRO A 219 0.76 -5.16 -26.37
N LEU A 220 1.59 -5.19 -25.33
CA LEU A 220 1.22 -4.69 -24.00
C LEU A 220 1.18 -3.16 -23.87
N GLY A 221 1.20 -2.45 -25.00
CA GLY A 221 0.88 -1.05 -25.13
C GLY A 221 -0.58 -0.77 -25.51
N ALA A 222 -1.35 -1.78 -25.94
CA ALA A 222 -2.78 -1.63 -26.20
C ALA A 222 -3.56 -1.85 -24.90
N GLU A 223 -4.28 -0.82 -24.48
CA GLU A 223 -5.20 -0.87 -23.35
C GLU A 223 -6.19 -2.05 -23.54
N PRO A 224 -6.25 -3.01 -22.59
CA PRO A 224 -7.28 -4.06 -22.63
C PRO A 224 -8.66 -3.41 -22.60
N ALA A 225 -9.68 -4.05 -23.18
CA ALA A 225 -11.05 -3.53 -23.15
C ALA A 225 -11.46 -3.13 -21.72
N GLU A 226 -11.97 -1.90 -21.54
CA GLU A 226 -12.21 -1.24 -20.24
C GLU A 226 -13.00 -2.09 -19.22
N ARG A 227 -13.79 -3.06 -19.69
CA ARG A 227 -14.64 -3.92 -18.85
C ARG A 227 -14.02 -5.27 -18.51
N SER A 228 -12.77 -5.53 -18.90
CA SER A 228 -12.07 -6.78 -18.59
C SER A 228 -11.42 -6.73 -17.20
N ARG A 229 -11.34 -7.87 -16.50
CA ARG A 229 -10.51 -7.99 -15.28
C ARG A 229 -9.04 -7.66 -15.57
N GLN A 230 -8.62 -7.93 -16.80
CA GLN A 230 -7.29 -7.61 -17.35
C GLN A 230 -7.01 -6.11 -17.36
N TYR A 231 -8.01 -5.27 -17.66
CA TYR A 231 -7.89 -3.81 -17.62
C TYR A 231 -7.49 -3.28 -16.24
N GLN A 232 -8.15 -3.77 -15.19
CA GLN A 232 -7.86 -3.35 -13.81
C GLN A 232 -6.44 -3.72 -13.38
N HIS A 233 -5.95 -4.89 -13.82
CA HIS A 233 -4.57 -5.31 -13.56
C HIS A 233 -3.56 -4.51 -14.38
N TRP A 234 -3.87 -4.19 -15.64
CA TRP A 234 -3.05 -3.33 -16.49
C TRP A 234 -2.91 -1.91 -15.92
N VAL A 235 -4.02 -1.30 -15.48
CA VAL A 235 -4.01 0.03 -14.84
C VAL A 235 -3.18 0.02 -13.54
N ARG A 236 -3.31 -1.03 -12.71
CA ARG A 236 -2.52 -1.16 -11.47
C ARG A 236 -1.03 -1.35 -11.77
N ALA A 237 -0.67 -2.18 -12.74
CA ALA A 237 0.72 -2.40 -13.13
C ALA A 237 1.35 -1.18 -13.83
N ARG A 238 0.54 -0.31 -14.47
CA ARG A 238 0.99 0.94 -15.08
C ARG A 238 1.28 2.05 -14.06
N ASN A 239 0.53 2.07 -12.95
CA ASN A 239 0.55 3.15 -11.97
C ASN A 239 1.32 2.81 -10.67
N ALA A 240 1.76 1.56 -10.48
CA ALA A 240 2.62 1.12 -9.39
C ALA A 240 4.11 1.34 -9.73
#